data_AF-A0A2C9D2Q8-F1
#
_entry.id   AF-A0A2C9D2Q8-F1
#
_cell.length_a   1.000
_cell.length_b   1.000
_cell.length_c   1.000
_cell.angle_alpha   90.00
_cell.angle_beta   90.00
_cell.angle_gamma   90.00
#
_symmetry.space_group_name_H-M   'P 1'
#
loop_
_entity.id
_entity.type
_entity.pdbx_description
1 polymer ?
#
loop_
_entity_poly.entity_id
_entity_poly.type
_entity_poly.pdbx_seq_one_letter_code
_entity_poly.pdbx_strand_id
1 'polypeptide(L)'
;MMQRKKPKLSVRIVAELRRRIESGEIVEGGRLPTEIALVREFGVSRTVIREAVTSLTSDGWVEPRQGAGVFVIRRGDEKKPCPWALQQVDPAAGDDFRLAMEVEAAGLAALRRDASDIEAMRQAQEALAGAGSGEMPPHKADIAFHCAVAAATRNVYFRQVAESLMAMLIRNRFDDEAGTEAAAGDGEWAHAIHAEHEAVIAAIAAGDAEAARAAMQRHLAGCRVRRAGSSPKQCMAGG
;
A
#
# COMPACT_ATOMS: atom_id res chain seq x y z
N MET A 1 -16.50 -21.17 30.82
CA MET A 1 -16.56 -21.79 29.47
C MET A 1 -17.09 -20.77 28.48
N MET A 2 -16.25 -20.24 27.59
CA MET A 2 -16.68 -19.29 26.56
C MET A 2 -17.43 -20.04 25.44
N GLN A 3 -18.71 -19.71 25.24
CA GLN A 3 -19.50 -20.22 24.11
C GLN A 3 -18.91 -19.68 22.80
N ARG A 4 -18.41 -20.59 21.96
CA ARG A 4 -17.99 -20.29 20.58
C ARG A 4 -19.23 -19.87 19.78
N LYS A 5 -19.46 -18.55 19.59
CA LYS A 5 -20.52 -18.06 18.70
C LYS A 5 -20.29 -18.65 17.31
N LYS A 6 -21.27 -19.42 16.80
CA LYS A 6 -21.23 -19.94 15.43
C LYS A 6 -21.00 -18.75 14.47
N PRO A 7 -20.04 -18.83 13.53
CA PRO A 7 -19.83 -17.74 12.57
C PRO A 7 -21.15 -17.49 11.81
N LYS A 8 -21.46 -16.20 11.57
CA LYS A 8 -22.65 -15.80 10.81
C LYS A 8 -22.65 -16.56 9.48
N LEU A 9 -23.82 -17.04 9.07
CA LEU A 9 -23.98 -17.93 7.90
C LEU A 9 -23.41 -17.29 6.61
N SER A 10 -23.50 -15.96 6.50
CA SER A 10 -22.87 -15.16 5.44
C SER A 10 -21.34 -15.29 5.40
N VAL A 11 -20.65 -15.35 6.56
CA VAL A 11 -19.18 -15.52 6.62
C VAL A 11 -18.73 -16.86 6.03
N ARG A 12 -19.51 -17.93 6.26
CA ARG A 12 -19.22 -19.25 5.67
C ARG A 12 -19.38 -19.25 4.15
N ILE A 13 -20.41 -18.55 3.66
CA ILE A 13 -20.68 -18.43 2.22
C ILE A 13 -19.58 -17.59 1.55
N VAL A 14 -19.13 -16.50 2.18
CA VAL A 14 -17.99 -15.70 1.71
C VAL A 14 -16.73 -16.56 1.59
N ALA A 15 -16.40 -17.34 2.63
CA ALA A 15 -15.23 -18.21 2.63
C ALA A 15 -15.29 -19.27 1.51
N GLU A 16 -16.47 -19.86 1.28
CA GLU A 16 -16.64 -20.86 0.22
C GLU A 16 -16.56 -20.25 -1.18
N LEU A 17 -17.26 -19.15 -1.44
CA LEU A 17 -17.18 -18.46 -2.74
C LEU A 17 -15.77 -17.97 -3.04
N ARG A 18 -15.06 -17.49 -2.03
CA ARG A 18 -13.64 -17.13 -2.13
C ARG A 18 -12.78 -18.33 -2.49
N ARG A 19 -12.96 -19.47 -1.82
CA ARG A 19 -12.23 -20.72 -2.13
C ARG A 19 -12.42 -21.12 -3.59
N ARG A 20 -13.63 -20.98 -4.14
CA ARG A 20 -13.94 -21.29 -5.53
C ARG A 20 -13.23 -20.37 -6.51
N ILE A 21 -13.23 -19.07 -6.22
CA ILE A 21 -12.47 -18.07 -7.01
C ILE A 21 -10.97 -18.40 -6.97
N GLU A 22 -10.41 -18.63 -5.78
CA GLU A 22 -8.98 -18.95 -5.60
C GLU A 22 -8.59 -20.27 -6.27
N SER A 23 -9.49 -21.25 -6.31
CA SER A 23 -9.27 -22.54 -7.00
C SER A 23 -9.43 -22.48 -8.52
N GLY A 24 -9.90 -21.35 -9.06
CA GLY A 24 -10.20 -21.19 -10.49
C GLY A 24 -11.51 -21.83 -10.96
N GLU A 25 -12.33 -22.39 -10.05
CA GLU A 25 -13.69 -22.87 -10.36
C GLU A 25 -14.56 -21.72 -10.87
N ILE A 26 -14.36 -20.51 -10.34
CA ILE A 26 -14.91 -19.27 -10.89
C ILE A 26 -13.73 -18.43 -11.37
N VAL A 27 -13.54 -18.41 -12.69
CA VAL A 27 -12.41 -17.74 -13.32
C VAL A 27 -12.45 -16.21 -13.16
N GLU A 28 -11.28 -15.58 -13.19
CA GLU A 28 -11.15 -14.11 -13.25
C GLU A 28 -11.91 -13.56 -14.48
N GLY A 29 -12.60 -12.43 -14.32
CA GLY A 29 -13.50 -11.88 -15.33
C GLY A 29 -14.78 -12.70 -15.53
N GLY A 30 -14.89 -13.87 -14.91
CA GLY A 30 -16.07 -14.72 -14.91
C GLY A 30 -17.21 -14.14 -14.09
N ARG A 31 -18.43 -14.52 -14.43
CA ARG A 31 -19.65 -14.08 -13.73
C ARG A 31 -19.90 -14.96 -12.50
N LEU A 32 -20.09 -14.34 -11.35
CA LEU A 32 -20.54 -15.00 -10.13
C LEU A 32 -21.97 -15.56 -10.36
N PRO A 33 -22.32 -16.75 -9.81
CA PRO A 33 -23.68 -17.25 -9.87
C PRO A 33 -24.69 -16.21 -9.36
N THR A 34 -25.87 -16.16 -9.97
CA THR A 34 -26.90 -15.18 -9.60
C THR A 34 -27.37 -15.36 -8.16
N GLU A 35 -27.90 -14.31 -7.52
CA GLU A 35 -28.45 -14.40 -6.16
C GLU A 35 -29.47 -15.56 -6.03
N ILE A 36 -30.29 -15.78 -7.06
CA ILE A 36 -31.30 -16.85 -7.08
C ILE A 36 -30.63 -18.23 -7.12
N ALA A 37 -29.56 -18.39 -7.91
CA ALA A 37 -28.80 -19.63 -7.98
C ALA A 37 -28.11 -19.92 -6.63
N LEU A 38 -27.48 -18.91 -6.04
CA LEU A 38 -26.81 -19.03 -4.74
C LEU A 38 -27.81 -19.34 -3.60
N VAL A 39 -29.01 -18.75 -3.63
CA VAL A 39 -30.08 -19.08 -2.67
C VAL A 39 -30.46 -20.57 -2.76
N ARG A 40 -30.62 -21.09 -3.98
CA ARG A 40 -30.96 -22.51 -4.22
C ARG A 40 -29.83 -23.43 -3.79
N GLU A 41 -28.59 -23.05 -4.09
CA GLU A 41 -27.41 -23.85 -3.82
C GLU A 41 -27.12 -23.95 -2.32
N PHE A 42 -27.07 -22.81 -1.63
CA PHE A 42 -26.71 -22.76 -0.21
C PHE A 42 -27.90 -23.01 0.72
N GLY A 43 -29.13 -23.00 0.20
CA GLY A 43 -30.35 -23.23 0.99
C GLY A 43 -30.61 -22.15 2.05
N VAL A 44 -30.21 -20.90 1.77
CA VAL A 44 -30.30 -19.77 2.71
C VAL A 44 -31.19 -18.64 2.17
N SER A 45 -31.55 -17.70 3.03
CA SER A 45 -32.36 -16.55 2.62
C SER A 45 -31.60 -15.63 1.66
N ARG A 46 -32.34 -14.93 0.80
CA ARG A 46 -31.79 -13.94 -0.13
C ARG A 46 -31.01 -12.83 0.58
N THR A 47 -31.42 -12.45 1.79
CA THR A 47 -30.71 -11.46 2.63
C THR A 47 -29.31 -11.95 2.99
N VAL A 48 -29.14 -13.22 3.36
CA VAL A 48 -27.83 -13.80 3.69
C VAL A 48 -26.92 -13.86 2.46
N ILE A 49 -27.47 -14.20 1.28
CA ILE A 49 -26.72 -14.16 0.02
C ILE A 49 -26.30 -12.73 -0.32
N ARG A 50 -27.20 -11.76 -0.17
CA ARG A 50 -26.89 -10.35 -0.40
C ARG A 50 -25.77 -9.85 0.52
N GLU A 51 -25.83 -10.18 1.81
CA GLU A 51 -24.75 -9.85 2.75
C GLU A 51 -23.41 -10.46 2.31
N ALA A 52 -23.40 -11.72 1.88
CA ALA A 52 -22.18 -12.39 1.41
C ALA A 52 -21.61 -11.75 0.13
N VAL A 53 -22.47 -11.45 -0.85
CA VAL A 53 -22.06 -10.79 -2.10
C VAL A 53 -21.57 -9.36 -1.84
N THR A 54 -22.24 -8.61 -0.96
CA THR A 54 -21.79 -7.28 -0.53
C THR A 54 -20.43 -7.37 0.15
N SER A 55 -20.21 -8.34 1.05
CA SER A 55 -18.91 -8.56 1.68
C SER A 55 -17.82 -8.84 0.65
N LEU A 56 -18.06 -9.74 -0.30
CA LEU A 56 -17.10 -10.03 -1.38
C LEU A 56 -16.82 -8.80 -2.26
N THR A 57 -17.81 -7.94 -2.45
CA THR A 57 -17.66 -6.69 -3.21
C THR A 57 -16.82 -5.67 -2.44
N SER A 58 -17.05 -5.55 -1.13
CA SER A 58 -16.27 -4.70 -0.22
C SER A 58 -14.83 -5.18 -0.09
N ASP A 59 -14.63 -6.49 -0.05
CA ASP A 59 -13.32 -7.15 0.06
C ASP A 59 -12.55 -7.17 -1.27
N GLY A 60 -13.15 -6.68 -2.35
CA GLY A 60 -12.50 -6.56 -3.67
C GLY A 60 -12.29 -7.90 -4.38
N TRP A 61 -13.18 -8.88 -4.17
CA TRP A 61 -13.18 -10.15 -4.92
C TRP A 61 -14.06 -10.09 -6.16
N VAL A 62 -15.12 -9.29 -6.11
CA VAL A 62 -16.10 -9.16 -7.19
C VAL A 62 -16.56 -7.71 -7.36
N GLU A 63 -17.07 -7.39 -8.54
CA GLU A 63 -17.68 -6.11 -8.86
C GLU A 63 -19.09 -6.29 -9.46
N PRO A 64 -20.08 -5.48 -9.07
CA PRO A 64 -21.36 -5.42 -9.75
C PRO A 64 -21.24 -4.59 -11.04
N ARG A 65 -21.74 -5.12 -12.14
CA ARG A 65 -21.91 -4.42 -13.42
C ARG A 65 -23.39 -4.22 -13.70
N GLN A 66 -23.78 -2.96 -13.91
CA GLN A 66 -25.18 -2.57 -14.08
C GLN A 66 -25.84 -3.38 -15.21
N GLY A 67 -26.93 -4.09 -14.88
CA GLY A 67 -27.67 -4.94 -15.82
C GLY A 67 -26.98 -6.26 -16.22
N ALA A 68 -25.68 -6.42 -15.98
CA ALA A 68 -24.89 -7.56 -16.42
C ALA A 68 -24.63 -8.60 -15.32
N GLY A 69 -24.74 -8.24 -14.04
CA GLY A 69 -24.53 -9.14 -12.90
C GLY A 69 -23.28 -8.81 -12.09
N VAL A 70 -22.74 -9.79 -11.37
CA VAL A 70 -21.55 -9.63 -10.51
C VAL A 70 -20.41 -10.45 -11.10
N PHE A 71 -19.22 -9.87 -11.23
CA PHE A 71 -18.08 -10.46 -11.92
C PHE A 71 -16.85 -10.53 -11.01
N VAL A 72 -16.06 -11.59 -11.15
CA VAL A 72 -14.81 -11.78 -10.41
C VAL A 72 -13.75 -10.81 -10.95
N ILE A 73 -13.11 -10.08 -10.05
CA ILE A 73 -12.03 -9.16 -10.41
C ILE A 73 -10.66 -9.77 -10.10
N ARG A 74 -9.68 -9.46 -10.93
CA ARG A 74 -8.29 -9.91 -10.77
C ARG A 74 -7.70 -9.29 -9.51
N ARG A 75 -7.11 -10.11 -8.64
CA ARG A 75 -6.30 -9.60 -7.53
C ARG A 75 -5.01 -9.02 -8.10
N GLY A 76 -5.04 -7.72 -8.37
CA GLY A 76 -3.92 -6.96 -8.92
C GLY A 76 -4.32 -5.63 -9.52
N ASP A 77 -5.52 -5.51 -10.10
CA ASP A 77 -5.81 -4.37 -10.99
C ASP A 77 -6.68 -3.26 -10.40
N GLU A 78 -7.33 -3.44 -9.27
CA GLU A 78 -7.90 -2.31 -8.53
C GLU A 78 -7.70 -2.54 -7.02
N LYS A 79 -6.58 -2.02 -6.49
CA LYS A 79 -6.57 -1.60 -5.09
C LYS A 79 -7.66 -0.54 -4.97
N LYS A 80 -8.90 -0.94 -4.65
CA LYS A 80 -9.94 0.02 -4.28
C LYS A 80 -9.29 0.96 -3.27
N PRO A 81 -9.25 2.28 -3.55
CA PRO A 81 -8.78 3.22 -2.57
C PRO A 81 -9.52 2.90 -1.28
N CYS A 82 -8.82 2.87 -0.15
CA CYS A 82 -9.51 2.77 1.13
C CYS A 82 -10.68 3.78 1.13
N PRO A 83 -11.83 3.52 1.78
CA PRO A 83 -12.94 4.47 1.79
C PRO A 83 -12.55 5.85 2.37
N TRP A 84 -11.44 5.93 3.10
CA TRP A 84 -10.81 7.15 3.60
C TRP A 84 -9.73 7.71 2.68
N ALA A 85 -9.43 7.09 1.53
CA ALA A 85 -8.46 7.56 0.55
C ALA A 85 -8.87 8.99 0.21
N LEU A 86 -8.12 9.89 0.81
CA LEU A 86 -8.42 11.29 0.91
C LEU A 86 -8.53 11.81 -0.52
N GLN A 87 -9.77 12.00 -1.00
CA GLN A 87 -10.04 12.37 -2.39
C GLN A 87 -9.44 13.74 -2.72
N GLN A 88 -9.13 14.54 -1.69
CA GLN A 88 -8.29 15.73 -1.75
C GLN A 88 -7.39 15.71 -0.51
N VAL A 89 -6.08 15.70 -0.71
CA VAL A 89 -5.11 15.83 0.39
C VAL A 89 -4.41 17.15 0.19
N ASP A 90 -4.55 18.07 1.15
CA ASP A 90 -3.58 19.14 1.31
C ASP A 90 -2.18 18.47 1.40
N PRO A 91 -1.25 18.75 0.46
CA PRO A 91 0.07 18.13 0.45
C PRO A 91 0.78 18.22 1.80
N ALA A 92 0.57 19.30 2.57
CA ALA A 92 1.15 19.47 3.90
C ALA A 92 0.53 18.49 4.92
N ALA A 93 -0.80 18.35 4.93
CA ALA A 93 -1.49 17.41 5.80
C ALA A 93 -1.12 15.95 5.50
N GLY A 94 -0.94 15.61 4.22
CA GLY A 94 -0.48 14.28 3.80
C GLY A 94 0.94 13.98 4.26
N ASP A 95 1.81 14.98 4.17
CA ASP A 95 3.18 14.93 4.63
C ASP A 95 3.28 14.73 6.16
N ASP A 96 2.43 15.38 6.94
CA ASP A 96 2.40 15.26 8.40
C ASP A 96 1.89 13.89 8.85
N PHE A 97 0.86 13.38 8.19
CA PHE A 97 0.40 12.01 8.41
C PHE A 97 1.47 10.98 8.05
N ARG A 98 2.17 11.19 6.92
CA ARG A 98 3.29 10.34 6.50
C ARG A 98 4.39 10.30 7.57
N LEU A 99 4.78 11.46 8.10
CA LEU A 99 5.78 11.58 9.15
C LEU A 99 5.35 10.79 10.40
N ALA A 100 4.14 11.02 10.91
CA ALA A 100 3.64 10.35 12.11
C ALA A 100 3.56 8.82 11.93
N MET A 101 3.08 8.37 10.78
CA MET A 101 2.91 6.94 10.49
C MET A 101 4.24 6.22 10.29
N GLU A 102 5.13 6.76 9.46
CA GLU A 102 6.36 6.05 9.08
C GLU A 102 7.41 6.04 10.18
N VAL A 103 7.51 7.11 10.97
CA VAL A 103 8.40 7.15 12.14
C VAL A 103 8.01 6.07 13.14
N GLU A 104 6.72 5.95 13.48
CA GLU A 104 6.26 4.89 14.36
C GLU A 104 6.36 3.50 13.73
N ALA A 105 6.17 3.39 12.41
CA ALA A 105 6.40 2.12 11.71
C ALA A 105 7.85 1.65 11.86
N ALA A 106 8.83 2.54 11.73
CA ALA A 106 10.24 2.20 11.92
C ALA A 106 10.54 1.72 13.35
N GLY A 107 10.02 2.42 14.37
CA GLY A 107 10.16 2.00 15.77
C GLY A 107 9.52 0.64 16.05
N LEU A 108 8.31 0.40 15.54
CA LEU A 108 7.63 -0.90 15.70
C LEU A 108 8.31 -2.01 14.91
N ALA A 109 8.84 -1.72 13.72
CA ALA A 109 9.60 -2.65 12.92
C ALA A 109 10.85 -3.10 13.69
N ALA A 110 11.60 -2.19 14.29
CA ALA A 110 12.77 -2.51 15.12
C ALA A 110 12.44 -3.49 16.26
N LEU A 111 11.23 -3.43 16.82
CA LEU A 111 10.81 -4.34 17.90
C LEU A 111 10.32 -5.71 17.41
N ARG A 112 9.94 -5.85 16.14
CA ARG A 112 9.13 -7.00 15.66
C ARG A 112 9.66 -7.72 14.44
N ARG A 113 10.58 -7.09 13.70
CA ARG A 113 11.26 -7.65 12.53
C ARG A 113 11.82 -9.05 12.76
N ASP A 114 11.80 -9.85 11.71
CA ASP A 114 12.65 -11.03 11.54
C ASP A 114 13.72 -10.82 10.46
N ALA A 115 14.52 -11.85 10.19
CA ALA A 115 15.61 -11.76 9.20
C ALA A 115 15.10 -11.51 7.77
N SER A 116 13.90 -12.01 7.43
CA SER A 116 13.33 -11.81 6.10
C SER A 116 12.85 -10.37 5.89
N ASP A 117 12.42 -9.70 6.96
CA ASP A 117 12.06 -8.29 6.90
C ASP A 117 13.28 -7.40 6.57
N ILE A 118 14.44 -7.67 7.20
CA ILE A 118 15.68 -6.92 6.93
C ILE A 118 16.15 -7.14 5.49
N GLU A 119 16.07 -8.38 5.02
CA GLU A 119 16.42 -8.74 3.65
C GLU A 119 15.52 -8.01 2.64
N ALA A 120 14.20 -7.97 2.89
CA ALA A 120 13.27 -7.24 2.03
C ALA A 120 13.58 -5.73 1.97
N MET A 121 14.00 -5.11 3.08
CA MET A 121 14.40 -3.70 3.10
C MET A 121 15.68 -3.47 2.28
N ARG A 122 16.68 -4.35 2.39
CA ARG A 122 17.92 -4.27 1.62
C ARG A 122 17.69 -4.43 0.13
N GLN A 123 16.88 -5.41 -0.27
CA GLN A 123 16.52 -5.60 -1.68
C GLN A 123 15.82 -4.37 -2.27
N ALA A 124 14.92 -3.75 -1.51
CA ALA A 124 14.27 -2.52 -1.95
C ALA A 124 15.25 -1.34 -2.12
N GLN A 125 16.25 -1.23 -1.25
CA GLN A 125 17.29 -0.21 -1.33
C GLN A 125 18.28 -0.48 -2.48
N GLU A 126 18.66 -1.74 -2.71
CA GLU A 126 19.51 -2.12 -3.84
C GLU A 126 18.81 -1.81 -5.18
N ALA A 127 17.50 -2.05 -5.27
CA ALA A 127 16.71 -1.66 -6.43
C ALA A 127 16.72 -0.13 -6.66
N LEU A 128 16.84 0.67 -5.60
CA LEU A 128 16.98 2.12 -5.70
C LEU A 128 18.36 2.52 -6.24
N ALA A 129 19.42 1.86 -5.77
CA ALA A 129 20.79 2.08 -6.28
C ALA A 129 20.95 1.62 -7.74
N GLY A 130 20.28 0.51 -8.10
CA GLY A 130 20.26 -0.07 -9.43
C GLY A 130 19.38 0.67 -10.44
N ALA A 131 18.52 1.61 -10.01
CA ALA A 131 17.55 2.30 -10.87
C ALA A 131 18.15 3.06 -12.08
N GLY A 132 19.47 3.33 -12.07
CA GLY A 132 20.20 3.82 -13.25
C GLY A 132 20.31 2.81 -14.41
N SER A 133 20.00 1.53 -14.19
CA SER A 133 19.99 0.45 -15.20
C SER A 133 18.70 0.37 -16.03
N GLY A 134 17.66 1.12 -15.65
CA GLY A 134 16.35 1.11 -16.31
C GLY A 134 15.38 0.01 -15.86
N GLU A 135 15.74 -0.81 -14.86
CA GLU A 135 14.87 -1.89 -14.35
C GLU A 135 13.68 -1.39 -13.52
N MET A 136 13.86 -0.32 -12.75
CA MET A 136 12.79 0.30 -11.97
C MET A 136 13.02 1.80 -11.77
N PRO A 137 12.00 2.66 -11.92
CA PRO A 137 12.12 4.08 -11.59
C PRO A 137 12.51 4.29 -10.12
N PRO A 138 13.44 5.22 -9.78
CA PRO A 138 13.90 5.43 -8.41
C PRO A 138 12.77 5.65 -7.39
N HIS A 139 11.74 6.39 -7.78
CA HIS A 139 10.59 6.65 -6.91
C HIS A 139 9.79 5.39 -6.52
N LYS A 140 9.74 4.37 -7.39
CA LYS A 140 9.06 3.10 -7.08
C LYS A 140 9.89 2.27 -6.10
N ALA A 141 11.21 2.30 -6.23
CA ALA A 141 12.11 1.62 -5.30
C ALA A 141 12.08 2.26 -3.90
N ASP A 142 12.07 3.59 -3.82
CA ASP A 142 11.89 4.33 -2.55
C ASP A 142 10.57 3.93 -1.86
N ILE A 143 9.48 3.85 -2.62
CA ILE A 143 8.18 3.40 -2.09
C ILE A 143 8.19 1.95 -1.62
N ALA A 144 8.88 1.07 -2.34
CA ALA A 144 9.02 -0.33 -1.93
C ALA A 144 9.74 -0.45 -0.59
N PHE A 145 10.76 0.38 -0.35
CA PHE A 145 11.47 0.45 0.93
C PHE A 145 10.53 0.84 2.07
N HIS A 146 9.77 1.93 1.93
CA HIS A 146 8.81 2.36 2.96
C HIS A 146 7.72 1.31 3.25
N CYS A 147 7.24 0.61 2.21
CA CYS A 147 6.30 -0.49 2.36
C CYS A 147 6.92 -1.68 3.11
N ALA A 148 8.20 -2.00 2.87
CA ALA A 148 8.91 -3.06 3.59
C ALA A 148 9.05 -2.73 5.09
N VAL A 149 9.39 -1.49 5.44
CA VAL A 149 9.41 -1.02 6.84
C VAL A 149 8.03 -1.17 7.49
N ALA A 150 6.96 -0.75 6.81
CA ALA A 150 5.60 -0.89 7.32
C ALA A 150 5.17 -2.36 7.50
N ALA A 151 5.60 -3.26 6.61
CA ALA A 151 5.34 -4.70 6.73
C ALA A 151 6.03 -5.32 7.95
N ALA A 152 7.27 -4.90 8.24
CA ALA A 152 8.07 -5.38 9.36
C ALA A 152 7.48 -5.03 10.75
N THR A 153 6.52 -4.11 10.81
CA THR A 153 5.72 -3.86 12.03
C THR A 153 4.89 -5.08 12.46
N ARG A 154 4.74 -6.08 11.58
CA ARG A 154 3.83 -7.23 11.69
C ARG A 154 2.39 -6.83 12.05
N ASN A 155 2.00 -5.61 11.66
CA ASN A 155 0.66 -5.09 11.87
C ASN A 155 0.01 -4.86 10.51
N VAL A 156 -1.08 -5.60 10.25
CA VAL A 156 -1.82 -5.55 8.99
C VAL A 156 -2.31 -4.14 8.65
N TYR A 157 -2.60 -3.30 9.66
CA TYR A 157 -3.07 -1.94 9.45
C TYR A 157 -1.94 -1.01 8.96
N PHE A 158 -0.76 -1.08 9.57
CA PHE A 158 0.40 -0.30 9.10
C PHE A 158 0.73 -0.62 7.65
N ARG A 159 0.75 -1.92 7.31
CA ARG A 159 0.98 -2.36 5.94
C ARG A 159 -0.08 -1.82 4.97
N GLN A 160 -1.37 -2.01 5.26
CA GLN A 160 -2.45 -1.61 4.36
C GLN A 160 -2.54 -0.08 4.17
N VAL A 161 -2.35 0.67 5.25
CA VAL A 161 -2.36 2.14 5.22
C VAL A 161 -1.15 2.65 4.45
N ALA A 162 0.05 2.12 4.70
CA ALA A 162 1.26 2.51 3.97
C ALA A 162 1.14 2.23 2.47
N GLU A 163 0.72 1.02 2.08
CA GLU A 163 0.53 0.67 0.66
C GLU A 163 -0.48 1.60 -0.04
N SER A 164 -1.53 2.01 0.67
CA SER A 164 -2.58 2.89 0.13
C SER A 164 -2.11 4.35 0.04
N LEU A 165 -1.40 4.81 1.07
CA LEU A 165 -0.81 6.15 1.13
C LEU A 165 0.25 6.32 0.04
N MET A 166 1.15 5.35 -0.10
CA MET A 166 2.20 5.40 -1.12
C MET A 166 1.62 5.37 -2.54
N ALA A 167 0.58 4.55 -2.79
CA ALA A 167 -0.09 4.54 -4.09
C ALA A 167 -0.75 5.90 -4.42
N MET A 168 -1.28 6.61 -3.42
CA MET A 168 -1.81 7.96 -3.59
C MET A 168 -0.70 8.99 -3.86
N LEU A 169 0.43 8.89 -3.16
CA LEU A 169 1.59 9.77 -3.38
C LEU A 169 2.19 9.61 -4.79
N ILE A 170 2.16 8.40 -5.36
CA ILE A 170 2.55 8.19 -6.76
C ILE A 170 1.62 8.95 -7.70
N ARG A 171 0.30 8.74 -7.59
CA ARG A 171 -0.69 9.40 -8.47
C ARG A 171 -0.55 10.92 -8.43
N ASN A 172 -0.54 11.51 -7.23
CA ASN A 172 -0.47 12.97 -7.08
C ASN A 172 0.85 13.58 -7.56
N ARG A 173 1.93 12.78 -7.70
CA ARG A 173 3.26 13.27 -8.10
C ARG A 173 3.57 13.02 -9.58
N PHE A 174 2.98 11.98 -10.17
CA PHE A 174 3.36 11.48 -11.50
C PHE A 174 2.22 11.50 -12.52
N ASP A 175 0.96 11.78 -12.12
CA ASP A 175 -0.12 12.05 -13.06
C ASP A 175 -0.04 13.50 -13.64
N ASP A 176 0.75 14.38 -13.04
CA ASP A 176 1.19 15.62 -13.69
C ASP A 176 2.39 15.29 -14.59
N GLU A 177 2.20 15.35 -15.91
CA GLU A 177 3.22 15.07 -16.95
C GLU A 177 4.55 15.83 -16.76
N ALA A 178 4.58 16.87 -15.91
CA ALA A 178 5.77 17.63 -15.51
C ALA A 178 6.69 16.95 -14.47
N GLY A 179 6.26 15.90 -13.79
CA GLY A 179 7.00 15.27 -12.68
C GLY A 179 8.13 14.33 -13.09
N THR A 180 8.27 14.04 -14.38
CA THR A 180 9.24 13.07 -14.92
C THR A 180 10.62 13.68 -15.18
N GLU A 181 10.73 14.98 -15.47
CA GLU A 181 12.02 15.63 -15.74
C GLU A 181 12.73 16.15 -14.48
N ALA A 182 12.00 16.55 -13.43
CA ALA A 182 12.61 17.10 -12.20
C ALA A 182 13.20 16.03 -11.25
N ALA A 183 12.86 14.74 -11.46
CA ALA A 183 13.38 13.63 -10.65
C ALA A 183 14.66 12.99 -11.22
N ALA A 184 15.13 13.44 -12.38
CA ALA A 184 16.44 13.08 -12.93
C ALA A 184 17.57 13.94 -12.30
N GLY A 185 17.47 14.20 -11.00
CA GLY A 185 18.53 14.85 -10.24
C GLY A 185 19.68 13.85 -10.04
N ASP A 186 20.83 14.23 -10.59
CA ASP A 186 22.20 13.74 -10.42
C ASP A 186 22.42 12.70 -9.32
N GLY A 187 23.27 11.68 -9.60
CA GLY A 187 23.53 10.53 -8.72
C GLY A 187 23.81 10.83 -7.23
N GLU A 188 24.14 12.07 -6.86
CA GLU A 188 24.18 12.55 -5.48
C GLU A 188 22.85 12.40 -4.72
N TRP A 189 21.70 12.60 -5.38
CA TRP A 189 20.38 12.43 -4.75
C TRP A 189 20.12 10.98 -4.35
N ALA A 190 20.42 10.05 -5.25
CA ALA A 190 20.29 8.62 -5.00
C ALA A 190 21.25 8.14 -3.90
N HIS A 191 22.50 8.63 -3.89
CA HIS A 191 23.48 8.31 -2.83
C HIS A 191 23.05 8.83 -1.45
N ALA A 192 22.53 10.05 -1.37
CA ALA A 192 22.07 10.62 -0.10
C ALA A 192 20.88 9.84 0.48
N ILE A 193 19.89 9.49 -0.35
CA ILE A 193 18.75 8.67 0.08
C ILE A 193 19.21 7.27 0.49
N HIS A 194 20.12 6.66 -0.27
CA HIS A 194 20.68 5.35 0.07
C HIS A 194 21.35 5.34 1.45
N ALA A 195 22.17 6.36 1.76
CA ALA A 195 22.80 6.46 3.08
C ALA A 195 21.78 6.67 4.21
N GLU A 196 20.71 7.42 3.95
CA GLU A 196 19.61 7.60 4.91
C GLU A 196 18.80 6.30 5.14
N HIS A 197 18.51 5.53 4.08
CA HIS A 197 17.86 4.22 4.17
C HIS A 197 18.73 3.21 4.94
N GLU A 198 20.05 3.17 4.67
CA GLU A 198 20.98 2.30 5.39
C GLU A 198 20.95 2.56 6.90
N ALA A 199 20.90 3.84 7.30
CA ALA A 199 20.81 4.21 8.71
C ALA A 199 19.50 3.69 9.36
N VAL A 200 18.39 3.70 8.63
CA VAL A 200 17.11 3.14 9.09
C VAL A 200 17.21 1.61 9.20
N ILE A 201 17.72 0.93 8.18
CA ILE A 201 17.88 -0.53 8.17
C ILE A 201 18.76 -0.98 9.34
N ALA A 202 19.89 -0.31 9.55
CA ALA A 202 20.83 -0.62 10.62
C ALA A 202 20.17 -0.52 12.00
N ALA A 203 19.39 0.53 12.26
CA ALA A 203 18.69 0.70 13.52
C ALA A 203 17.59 -0.36 13.75
N ILE A 204 16.82 -0.68 12.70
CA ILE A 204 15.79 -1.74 12.74
C ILE A 204 16.45 -3.11 12.99
N ALA A 205 17.54 -3.41 12.29
CA ALA A 205 18.30 -4.66 12.44
C ALA A 205 18.86 -4.80 13.87
N ALA A 206 19.39 -3.72 14.44
CA ALA A 206 19.87 -3.68 15.82
C ALA A 206 18.73 -3.85 16.85
N GLY A 207 17.48 -3.65 16.45
CA GLY A 207 16.32 -3.65 17.35
C GLY A 207 16.20 -2.40 18.22
N ASP A 208 16.86 -1.31 17.82
CA ASP A 208 16.81 -0.04 18.52
C ASP A 208 15.65 0.82 17.97
N ALA A 209 14.53 0.80 18.68
CA ALA A 209 13.32 1.49 18.28
C ALA A 209 13.49 3.02 18.23
N GLU A 210 14.24 3.60 19.17
CA GLU A 210 14.45 5.06 19.21
C GLU A 210 15.40 5.50 18.11
N ALA A 211 16.48 4.75 17.87
CA ALA A 211 17.36 5.02 16.74
C ALA A 211 16.62 4.89 15.40
N ALA A 212 15.72 3.90 15.26
CA ALA A 212 14.94 3.69 14.05
C ALA A 212 13.96 4.85 13.80
N ARG A 213 13.26 5.32 14.83
CA ARG A 213 12.41 6.52 14.77
C ARG A 213 13.21 7.74 14.34
N ALA A 214 14.33 8.00 15.00
CA ALA A 214 15.17 9.16 14.73
C ALA A 214 15.77 9.13 13.31
N ALA A 215 16.18 7.95 12.83
CA ALA A 215 16.68 7.77 11.46
C ALA A 215 15.58 8.05 10.42
N MET A 216 14.38 7.49 10.61
CA MET A 216 13.25 7.72 9.70
C MET A 216 12.81 9.18 9.69
N GLN A 217 12.80 9.84 10.85
CA GLN A 217 12.47 11.27 10.94
C GLN A 217 13.46 12.14 10.15
N ARG A 218 14.77 11.86 10.27
CA ARG A 218 15.80 12.58 9.50
C ARG A 218 15.65 12.36 8.01
N HIS A 219 15.41 11.12 7.59
CA HIS A 219 15.19 10.78 6.19
C HIS A 219 14.01 11.56 5.58
N LEU A 220 12.84 11.54 6.24
CA LEU A 220 11.65 12.24 5.76
C LEU A 220 11.80 13.77 5.76
N ALA A 221 12.51 14.32 6.75
CA ALA A 221 12.86 15.74 6.78
C ALA A 221 13.77 16.13 5.60
N GLY A 222 14.78 15.31 5.30
CA GLY A 222 15.66 15.48 4.13
C GLY A 222 14.85 15.46 2.82
N CYS A 223 13.92 14.52 2.68
CA CYS A 223 13.03 14.42 1.52
C CYS A 223 12.12 15.64 1.35
N ARG A 224 11.63 16.25 2.44
CA ARG A 224 10.86 17.51 2.41
C ARG A 224 11.71 18.69 1.92
N VAL A 225 12.92 18.85 2.47
CA VAL A 225 13.82 19.96 2.07
C VAL A 225 14.23 19.85 0.61
N ARG A 226 14.60 18.64 0.16
CA ARG A 226 14.97 18.38 -1.25
C ARG A 226 13.82 18.69 -2.21
N ARG A 227 12.57 18.34 -1.84
CA ARG A 227 11.36 18.71 -2.62
C ARG A 227 11.16 20.22 -2.71
N ALA A 228 11.31 20.94 -1.60
CA ALA A 228 11.12 22.40 -1.59
C ALA A 228 12.19 23.10 -2.45
N GLY A 229 13.43 22.60 -2.46
CA GLY A 229 14.53 23.13 -3.27
C GLY A 229 14.46 22.83 -4.78
N SER A 230 13.62 21.88 -5.20
CA SER A 230 13.45 21.45 -6.60
C SER A 230 12.19 22.04 -7.26
N SER A 231 11.50 22.98 -6.60
CA SER A 231 10.40 23.71 -7.22
C SER A 231 10.92 24.59 -8.39
N PRO A 232 10.20 24.67 -9.54
CA PRO A 232 10.62 25.51 -10.65
C PRO A 232 10.74 26.96 -10.19
N LYS A 233 11.85 27.61 -10.52
CA LYS A 233 12.01 29.06 -10.38
C LYS A 233 10.81 29.76 -11.04
N GLN A 234 9.85 30.22 -10.24
CA GLN A 234 8.98 31.33 -10.61
C GLN A 234 9.37 32.53 -9.76
N CYS A 235 9.46 33.67 -10.45
CA CYS A 235 9.76 35.02 -9.96
C CYS A 235 11.24 35.37 -9.74
N MET A 236 11.91 35.85 -10.80
CA MET A 236 12.65 37.13 -10.91
C MET A 236 12.92 37.32 -12.42
N ALA A 237 12.70 38.43 -13.14
CA ALA A 237 12.23 39.80 -12.94
C ALA A 237 11.65 40.23 -14.32
N GLY A 238 10.64 41.10 -14.46
CA GLY A 238 10.81 42.53 -14.20
C GLY A 238 11.86 43.13 -15.15
N GLY A 239 11.44 43.54 -16.35
CA GLY A 239 12.28 44.18 -17.38
C GLY A 239 11.55 44.33 -18.70
#